data_AF-A0A127VG44-F1
#
_entry.id   AF-A0A127VG44-F1
#
_cell.length_a   1.000
_cell.length_b   1.000
_cell.length_c   1.000
_cell.angle_alpha   90.00
_cell.angle_beta   90.00
_cell.angle_gamma   90.00
#
_symmetry.space_group_name_H-M   'P 1'
#
loop_
_entity.id
_entity.type
_entity.pdbx_description
1 polymer ?
#
loop_
_entity_poly.entity_id
_entity_poly.type
_entity_poly.pdbx_seq_one_letter_code
_entity_poly.pdbx_strand_id
1 'polypeptide(L)'
;MIRPILSTLIFLTQLFHPGLIQGDIVDSISTLFKSANSKEISKSFSPSVELTINEEEDVYTKAQAEQILRDFFTKNAPVNSTVVHLINTNANYRFGILSLSTKSGKFRVAITLKKTANTFFITELRIEPDK
;
A
#
# COMPACT_ATOMS: atom_id res chain seq x y z
N MET A 1 42.19 -43.75 26.11
CA MET A 1 40.89 -44.06 25.47
C MET A 1 39.85 -43.08 26.01
N ILE A 2 39.55 -42.03 25.25
CA ILE A 2 38.56 -41.00 25.62
C ILE A 2 37.27 -41.32 24.86
N ARG A 3 36.17 -41.53 25.58
CA ARG A 3 34.81 -41.65 25.00
C ARG A 3 34.07 -40.35 25.27
N PRO A 4 33.37 -39.75 24.28
CA PRO A 4 32.69 -38.49 24.47
C PRO A 4 31.30 -38.74 25.06
N ILE A 5 30.95 -38.02 26.12
CA ILE A 5 29.55 -37.81 26.51
C ILE A 5 29.34 -36.31 26.45
N LEU A 6 29.13 -35.80 25.24
CA LEU A 6 28.56 -34.49 25.06
C LEU A 6 27.06 -34.69 24.96
N SER A 7 26.40 -34.67 26.12
CA SER A 7 24.94 -34.65 26.21
C SER A 7 24.44 -33.39 25.52
N THR A 8 23.97 -33.54 24.28
CA THR A 8 23.29 -32.52 23.51
C THR A 8 22.00 -32.12 24.22
N LEU A 9 22.04 -30.98 24.91
CA LEU A 9 20.84 -30.29 25.37
C LEU A 9 20.11 -29.74 24.14
N ILE A 10 19.15 -30.51 23.62
CA ILE A 10 18.28 -30.07 22.53
C ILE A 10 17.31 -29.04 23.12
N PHE A 11 17.63 -27.75 22.94
CA PHE A 11 16.69 -26.65 23.11
C PHE A 11 15.67 -26.73 21.96
N LEU A 12 14.58 -27.47 22.15
CA LEU A 12 13.45 -27.48 21.23
C LEU A 12 12.55 -26.27 21.51
N THR A 13 13.01 -25.06 21.18
CA THR A 13 12.11 -23.91 21.05
C THR A 13 11.41 -24.06 19.71
N GLN A 14 10.23 -24.68 19.74
CA GLN A 14 9.30 -24.68 18.62
C GLN A 14 9.00 -23.23 18.26
N LEU A 15 9.49 -22.82 17.09
CA LEU A 15 9.25 -21.53 16.49
C LEU A 15 7.75 -21.39 16.21
N PHE A 16 7.02 -20.73 17.11
CA PHE A 16 5.78 -20.07 16.74
C PHE A 16 6.15 -18.95 15.77
N HIS A 17 6.16 -19.26 14.47
CA HIS A 17 6.03 -18.23 13.45
C HIS A 17 4.53 -17.96 13.35
N PRO A 18 3.98 -16.87 13.92
CA PRO A 18 2.69 -16.41 13.45
C PRO A 18 2.87 -16.20 11.94
N GLY A 19 2.18 -17.02 11.15
CA GLY A 19 2.09 -16.78 9.72
C GLY A 19 1.54 -15.38 9.58
N LEU A 20 2.37 -14.42 9.18
CA LEU A 20 1.91 -13.10 8.82
C LEU A 20 0.85 -13.34 7.76
N ILE A 21 -0.41 -13.04 8.07
CA ILE A 21 -1.43 -12.87 7.04
C ILE A 21 -0.93 -11.69 6.23
N GLN A 22 -0.13 -11.98 5.21
CA GLN A 22 0.41 -10.98 4.32
C GLN A 22 -0.75 -10.57 3.42
N GLY A 23 -1.46 -9.52 3.86
CA GLY A 23 -2.52 -8.89 3.05
C GLY A 23 -1.98 -8.49 1.68
N ASP A 24 -2.88 -8.28 0.72
CA ASP A 24 -2.51 -7.81 -0.60
C ASP A 24 -1.80 -6.44 -0.47
N ILE A 25 -0.98 -6.06 -1.44
CA ILE A 25 -0.31 -4.75 -1.42
C ILE A 25 -1.30 -3.60 -1.29
N VAL A 26 -2.53 -3.78 -1.79
CA VAL A 26 -3.63 -2.81 -1.63
C VAL A 26 -4.03 -2.63 -0.14
N ASP A 27 -4.01 -3.68 0.68
CA ASP A 27 -4.28 -3.60 2.12
C ASP A 27 -3.19 -2.79 2.86
N SER A 28 -1.94 -2.99 2.44
CA SER A 28 -0.80 -2.22 2.96
C SER A 28 -0.93 -0.74 2.59
N ILE A 29 -1.28 -0.44 1.33
CA ILE A 29 -1.52 0.93 0.87
C ILE A 29 -2.69 1.57 1.62
N SER A 30 -3.79 0.85 1.85
CA SER A 30 -4.91 1.33 2.68
C SER A 30 -4.48 1.78 4.08
N THR A 31 -3.61 1.00 4.73
CA THR A 31 -3.04 1.35 6.04
C THR A 31 -2.18 2.62 5.98
N LEU A 32 -1.41 2.79 4.90
CA LEU A 32 -0.61 4.00 4.69
C LEU A 32 -1.48 5.22 4.38
N PHE A 33 -2.59 5.05 3.64
CA PHE A 33 -3.59 6.09 3.42
C PHE A 33 -4.24 6.53 4.74
N LYS A 34 -4.61 5.60 5.61
CA LYS A 34 -5.15 5.91 6.94
C LYS A 34 -4.17 6.71 7.81
N SER A 35 -2.88 6.45 7.70
CA SER A 35 -1.82 7.16 8.44
C SER A 35 -1.27 8.39 7.71
N ALA A 36 -1.85 8.78 6.57
CA ALA A 36 -1.41 9.91 5.74
C ALA A 36 0.07 9.87 5.34
N ASN A 37 0.65 8.67 5.19
CA ASN A 37 2.08 8.49 4.99
C ASN A 37 2.45 8.50 3.50
N SER A 38 2.37 9.68 2.86
CA SER A 38 2.67 9.84 1.44
C SER A 38 4.09 9.40 1.05
N LYS A 39 5.06 9.57 1.95
CA LYS A 39 6.46 9.14 1.75
C LYS A 39 6.60 7.64 1.61
N GLU A 40 5.89 6.86 2.43
CA GLU A 40 5.90 5.39 2.31
C GLU A 40 5.07 4.95 1.09
N ILE A 41 3.96 5.61 0.77
CA ILE A 41 3.17 5.32 -0.44
C ILE A 41 4.01 5.55 -1.70
N SER A 42 4.82 6.62 -1.74
CA SER A 42 5.63 6.96 -2.90
C SER A 42 6.71 5.92 -3.20
N LYS A 43 7.11 5.08 -2.23
CA LYS A 43 7.99 3.93 -2.49
C LYS A 43 7.37 2.94 -3.49
N SER A 44 6.04 2.85 -3.49
CA SER A 44 5.28 2.02 -4.43
C SER A 44 4.91 2.76 -5.72
N PHE A 45 5.25 4.04 -5.90
CA PHE A 45 5.04 4.72 -7.17
C PHE A 45 6.01 4.24 -8.23
N SER A 46 5.50 4.05 -9.44
CA SER A 46 6.32 3.94 -10.64
C SER A 46 7.02 5.30 -10.91
N PRO A 47 8.06 5.34 -11.77
CA PRO A 47 8.74 6.60 -12.08
C PRO A 47 7.82 7.69 -12.64
N SER A 48 6.74 7.28 -13.32
CA SER A 48 5.72 8.14 -13.95
C SER A 48 4.34 7.63 -13.53
N VAL A 49 3.57 8.46 -12.83
CA VAL A 49 2.26 8.12 -12.26
C VAL A 49 1.19 9.01 -12.87
N GLU A 50 0.14 8.39 -13.41
CA GLU A 50 -1.09 9.08 -13.76
C GLU A 50 -1.87 9.39 -12.48
N LEU A 51 -2.08 10.67 -12.18
CA LEU A 51 -2.72 11.11 -10.95
C LEU A 51 -3.95 11.94 -11.30
N THR A 52 -5.09 11.53 -10.77
CA THR A 52 -6.34 12.30 -10.87
C THR A 52 -6.79 12.74 -9.48
N ILE A 53 -6.94 14.05 -9.27
CA ILE A 53 -7.52 14.62 -8.05
C ILE A 53 -8.53 15.69 -8.43
N ASN A 54 -9.77 15.56 -7.95
CA ASN A 54 -10.85 16.53 -8.22
C ASN A 54 -11.04 16.84 -9.72
N GLU A 55 -11.06 15.81 -10.57
CA GLU A 55 -11.24 15.92 -12.04
C GLU A 55 -10.04 16.47 -12.81
N GLU A 56 -8.98 16.92 -12.14
CA GLU A 56 -7.70 17.26 -12.79
C GLU A 56 -6.85 16.00 -12.91
N GLU A 57 -6.51 15.62 -14.15
CA GLU A 57 -5.74 14.44 -14.50
C GLU A 57 -4.49 14.86 -15.27
N ASP A 58 -3.33 14.40 -14.80
CA ASP A 58 -2.05 14.60 -15.49
C ASP A 58 -1.05 13.49 -15.09
N VAL A 59 0.08 13.43 -15.78
CA VAL A 59 1.15 12.48 -15.54
C VAL A 59 2.31 13.16 -14.83
N TYR A 60 2.65 12.64 -13.65
CA TYR A 60 3.65 13.22 -12.77
C TYR A 60 4.82 12.28 -12.53
N THR A 61 6.00 12.85 -12.26
CA THR A 61 7.10 12.07 -11.68
C THR A 61 6.70 11.58 -10.28
N LYS A 62 7.32 10.47 -9.82
CA LYS A 62 7.13 9.96 -8.45
C LYS A 62 7.24 11.06 -7.36
N ALA A 63 8.21 11.97 -7.47
CA ALA A 63 8.42 13.02 -6.48
C ALA A 63 7.28 14.07 -6.50
N GLN A 64 6.81 14.45 -7.68
CA GLN A 64 5.66 15.36 -7.83
C GLN A 64 4.38 14.70 -7.31
N ALA A 65 4.13 13.45 -7.66
CA ALA A 65 2.96 12.70 -7.17
C ALA A 65 2.97 12.57 -5.64
N GLU A 66 4.13 12.35 -5.01
CA GLU A 66 4.25 12.33 -3.54
C GLU A 66 3.86 13.68 -2.92
N GLN A 67 4.34 14.78 -3.51
CA GLN A 67 4.03 16.12 -3.05
C GLN A 67 2.53 16.42 -3.17
N ILE A 68 1.92 16.12 -4.31
CA ILE A 68 0.49 16.32 -4.53
C ILE A 68 -0.33 15.47 -3.52
N LEU A 69 0.04 14.21 -3.31
CA LEU A 69 -0.64 13.35 -2.33
C LEU A 69 -0.49 13.86 -0.89
N ARG A 70 0.68 14.39 -0.53
CA ARG A 70 0.90 15.03 0.79
C ARG A 70 0.02 16.27 0.96
N ASP A 71 -0.09 17.09 -0.07
CA ASP A 71 -0.93 18.29 -0.04
C ASP A 71 -2.42 17.91 0.06
N PHE A 72 -2.83 16.83 -0.61
CA PHE A 72 -4.16 16.24 -0.46
C PHE A 72 -4.42 15.81 1.00
N PHE A 73 -3.51 15.08 1.64
CA PHE A 73 -3.68 14.66 3.04
C PHE A 73 -3.69 15.84 4.02
N THR A 74 -2.93 16.91 3.73
CA THR A 74 -2.93 18.12 4.54
C THR A 74 -4.29 18.81 4.52
N LYS A 75 -4.93 18.88 3.34
CA LYS A 75 -6.28 19.44 3.16
C LYS A 75 -7.39 18.51 3.66
N ASN A 76 -7.17 17.20 3.57
CA ASN A 76 -8.16 16.16 3.85
C ASN A 76 -7.61 15.12 4.83
N ALA A 77 -7.39 15.52 6.08
CA ALA A 77 -6.79 14.66 7.11
C ALA A 77 -7.55 13.33 7.25
N PRO A 78 -6.92 12.18 6.92
CA PRO A 78 -7.56 10.86 7.02
C PRO A 78 -7.98 10.49 8.45
N VAL A 79 -9.13 9.85 8.56
CA VAL A 79 -9.67 9.27 9.80
C VAL A 79 -9.71 7.76 9.69
N ASN A 80 -10.13 7.24 8.54
CA ASN A 80 -10.16 5.81 8.26
C ASN A 80 -9.95 5.52 6.77
N SER A 81 -9.42 4.34 6.47
CA SER A 81 -9.34 3.81 5.11
C SER A 81 -9.65 2.32 5.12
N THR A 82 -10.45 1.87 4.17
CA THR A 82 -10.81 0.45 4.01
C THR A 82 -10.78 0.06 2.55
N VAL A 83 -10.31 -1.15 2.25
CA VAL A 83 -10.40 -1.72 0.90
C VAL A 83 -11.85 -2.17 0.69
N VAL A 84 -12.51 -1.65 -0.35
CA VAL A 84 -13.91 -1.98 -0.70
C VAL A 84 -14.02 -2.77 -2.00
N HIS A 85 -12.96 -2.78 -2.80
CA HIS A 85 -12.86 -3.63 -3.99
C HIS A 85 -11.40 -4.00 -4.24
N LEU A 86 -11.16 -5.24 -4.67
CA LEU A 86 -9.84 -5.76 -5.01
C LEU A 86 -9.95 -6.72 -6.21
N ILE A 87 -9.18 -6.45 -7.25
CA ILE A 87 -8.95 -7.34 -8.38
C ILE A 87 -7.47 -7.74 -8.37
N ASN A 88 -7.19 -9.01 -8.10
CA ASN A 88 -5.83 -9.55 -7.99
C ASN A 88 -5.60 -10.89 -8.72
N THR A 89 -6.53 -11.27 -9.59
CA THR A 89 -6.51 -12.54 -10.34
C THR A 89 -5.39 -12.61 -11.38
N ASN A 90 -4.95 -11.47 -11.92
CA ASN A 90 -3.81 -11.40 -12.84
C ASN A 90 -2.49 -11.28 -12.07
N ALA A 91 -1.49 -12.12 -12.39
CA ALA A 91 -0.20 -12.14 -11.69
C ALA A 91 0.60 -10.82 -11.78
N ASN A 92 0.35 -9.99 -12.78
CA ASN A 92 1.07 -8.76 -13.07
C ASN A 92 0.25 -7.48 -12.87
N TYR A 93 -1.00 -7.61 -12.39
CA TYR A 93 -1.91 -6.48 -12.24
C TYR A 93 -2.68 -6.56 -10.93
N ARG A 94 -2.83 -5.41 -10.26
CA ARG A 94 -3.73 -5.24 -9.14
C ARG A 94 -4.57 -4.00 -9.39
N PHE A 95 -5.84 -4.06 -9.04
CA PHE A 95 -6.69 -2.90 -8.94
C PHE A 95 -7.39 -2.90 -7.60
N GLY A 96 -7.31 -1.78 -6.90
CA GLY A 96 -7.88 -1.59 -5.59
C GLY A 96 -8.79 -0.38 -5.55
N ILE A 97 -9.87 -0.45 -4.79
CA ILE A 97 -10.66 0.72 -4.42
C ILE A 97 -10.67 0.82 -2.90
N LEU A 98 -10.28 1.99 -2.39
CA LEU A 98 -10.41 2.35 -0.99
C LEU A 98 -11.60 3.27 -0.78
N SER A 99 -12.32 3.07 0.32
CA SER A 99 -13.15 4.10 0.93
C SER A 99 -12.30 4.85 1.95
N LEU A 100 -12.01 6.12 1.68
CA LEU A 100 -11.21 7.00 2.53
C LEU A 100 -12.13 8.00 3.23
N SER A 101 -12.32 7.84 4.53
CA SER A 101 -13.01 8.84 5.36
C SER A 101 -12.00 9.83 5.92
N THR A 102 -12.25 11.12 5.75
CA THR A 102 -11.38 12.21 6.22
C THR A 102 -12.19 13.19 7.08
N LYS A 103 -11.51 14.17 7.69
CA LYS A 103 -12.19 15.24 8.45
C LYS A 103 -13.03 16.19 7.57
N SER A 104 -12.76 16.25 6.27
CA SER A 104 -13.40 17.16 5.32
C SER A 104 -14.42 16.48 4.39
N GLY A 105 -14.54 15.16 4.45
CA GLY A 105 -15.44 14.40 3.59
C GLY A 105 -14.98 12.96 3.36
N LYS A 106 -15.73 12.24 2.52
CA LYS A 106 -15.38 10.89 2.07
C LYS A 106 -14.88 10.94 0.64
N PHE A 107 -13.88 10.12 0.36
CA PHE A 107 -13.26 10.00 -0.95
C PHE A 107 -13.20 8.54 -1.36
N ARG A 108 -13.38 8.29 -2.65
CA ARG A 108 -13.08 7.03 -3.30
C ARG A 108 -11.67 7.12 -3.88
N VAL A 109 -10.80 6.19 -3.50
CA VAL A 109 -9.43 6.10 -4.02
C VAL A 109 -9.31 4.87 -4.89
N ALA A 110 -9.16 5.05 -6.20
CA ALA A 110 -8.86 3.96 -7.12
C ALA A 110 -7.34 3.87 -7.34
N ILE A 111 -6.80 2.65 -7.29
CA ILE A 111 -5.37 2.38 -7.34
C ILE A 111 -5.13 1.28 -8.38
N THR A 112 -4.39 1.62 -9.44
CA THR A 112 -3.92 0.65 -10.43
C THR A 112 -2.45 0.35 -10.18
N LEU A 113 -2.11 -0.93 -9.94
CA LEU A 113 -0.73 -1.38 -9.83
C LEU A 113 -0.36 -2.37 -10.94
N LYS A 114 0.83 -2.19 -11.49
CA LYS A 114 1.45 -3.09 -12.46
C LYS A 114 2.74 -3.66 -11.90
N LYS A 115 2.99 -4.94 -12.16
CA LYS A 115 4.21 -5.60 -11.73
C LYS A 115 5.34 -5.31 -12.71
N THR A 116 6.46 -4.83 -12.19
CA THR A 116 7.73 -4.71 -12.93
C THR A 116 8.77 -5.57 -12.21
N ALA A 117 9.37 -6.51 -12.93
CA ALA A 117 10.15 -7.60 -12.34
C ALA A 117 9.34 -8.34 -11.25
N ASN A 118 9.71 -8.17 -9.97
CA ASN A 118 9.06 -8.82 -8.84
C ASN A 118 8.33 -7.87 -7.88
N THR A 119 8.15 -6.60 -8.28
CA THR A 119 7.54 -5.57 -7.43
C THR A 119 6.36 -4.93 -8.13
N PHE A 120 5.26 -4.74 -7.40
CA PHE A 120 4.11 -3.97 -7.87
C PHE A 120 4.36 -2.48 -7.66
N PHE A 121 4.09 -1.70 -8.70
CA PHE A 121 4.14 -0.25 -8.64
C PHE A 121 2.78 0.34 -9.04
N ILE A 122 2.34 1.36 -8.30
CA ILE A 122 1.21 2.21 -8.62
C ILE A 122 1.57 2.97 -9.90
N THR A 123 0.77 2.75 -10.94
CA THR A 123 0.88 3.46 -12.22
C THR A 123 -0.22 4.50 -12.38
N GLU A 124 -1.35 4.30 -11.70
CA GLU A 124 -2.49 5.23 -11.67
C GLU A 124 -3.01 5.35 -10.24
N LEU A 125 -3.30 6.57 -9.82
CA LEU A 125 -3.97 6.87 -8.57
C LEU A 125 -5.05 7.93 -8.82
N ARG A 126 -6.29 7.62 -8.48
CA ARG A 126 -7.43 8.52 -8.66
C ARG A 126 -8.14 8.74 -7.35
N ILE A 127 -8.31 9.99 -6.96
CA ILE A 127 -8.98 10.39 -5.72
C ILE A 127 -10.14 11.33 -6.06
N GLU A 128 -11.34 10.89 -5.77
CA GLU A 128 -12.58 11.61 -6.08
C GLU A 128 -13.49 11.66 -4.85
N PRO A 129 -14.27 12.73 -4.64
CA PRO A 129 -15.30 12.74 -3.61
C PRO A 129 -16.28 11.57 -3.79
N ASP A 130 -16.63 10.92 -2.68
CA ASP A 130 -17.65 9.87 -2.65
C ASP A 130 -19.03 10.55 -2.83
N LYS A 131 -19.66 10.38 -4.00
CA LYS A 131 -20.95 10.98 -4.36
C LYS A 131 -22.13 10.23 -3.75
#